data_AF-V6H8K6-F1
#
_entry.id   AF-V6H8K6-F1
#
_cell.length_a   1.000
_cell.length_b   1.000
_cell.length_c   1.000
_cell.angle_alpha   90.00
_cell.angle_beta   90.00
_cell.angle_gamma   90.00
#
_symmetry.space_group_name_H-M   'P 1'
#
loop_
_entity.id
_entity.type
_entity.pdbx_description
1 polymer ?
#
loop_
_entity_poly.entity_id
_entity_poly.type
_entity_poly.pdbx_seq_one_letter_code
_entity_poly.pdbx_strand_id
1 'polypeptide(L)'
;MNPIRKPYAIYAITKHGIVIGERLRKSLGTADLFVSKKLSDQAPADSLSLSLPMDSTLRETFTQYDCHIFIISVGAVVRMIAPLLQNKKVDPAVICVDDKGLFSICVLSGHVGRGNVFTQIVSKALENTPVITTASDVAGTLTVDILGRDLGWVLEDQDRNVTRACAAVVNETKVLFVQECGESDWWPKDKPLPPGVEYSTSLEAADPEKYEILLIATDRSNIKQTHPKHYNNSVIYRPKSLILGLGCDRDISFEDVRSGIMTTLDENNLSLESVRAIASIDRKHDERAFLELAQAFQWEFLTFPASELDRVTGIVSPSAMAMKHVETRSVSEAAALLGAGTDFLIVPKRKYKRTPESKNLTVAIARIPFLPREEVLIAKEAIRS
;
A
#
# COMPACT_ATOMS: atom_id res chain seq x y z
N MET A 1 -7.89 9.55 -9.10
CA MET A 1 -6.50 9.34 -9.54
C MET A 1 -5.67 10.44 -8.95
N ASN A 2 -4.65 10.14 -8.14
CA ASN A 2 -3.67 11.16 -7.79
C ASN A 2 -2.93 11.53 -9.08
N PRO A 3 -2.72 12.83 -9.37
CA PRO A 3 -1.95 13.23 -10.53
C PRO A 3 -0.57 12.58 -10.45
N ILE A 4 -0.05 12.10 -11.59
CA ILE A 4 1.32 11.55 -11.66
C ILE A 4 2.25 12.70 -11.29
N ARG A 5 2.83 12.63 -10.09
CA ARG A 5 3.82 13.58 -9.61
C ARG A 5 5.17 13.26 -10.22
N LYS A 6 5.94 14.31 -10.47
CA LYS A 6 7.37 14.19 -10.74
C LYS A 6 8.09 13.79 -9.44
N PRO A 7 9.21 13.05 -9.52
CA PRO A 7 9.84 12.52 -8.31
C PRO A 7 10.50 13.59 -7.44
N TYR A 8 11.32 14.49 -8.02
CA TYR A 8 12.11 15.46 -7.24
C TYR A 8 12.16 16.86 -7.87
N ALA A 9 11.99 17.89 -7.04
CA ALA A 9 12.33 19.27 -7.35
C ALA A 9 13.43 19.76 -6.40
N ILE A 10 14.54 20.24 -6.94
CA ILE A 10 15.70 20.73 -6.18
C ILE A 10 15.78 22.25 -6.35
N TYR A 11 15.91 23.00 -5.25
CA TYR A 11 15.97 24.46 -5.28
C TYR A 11 17.32 24.96 -4.77
N ALA A 12 18.05 25.70 -5.62
CA ALA A 12 19.35 26.28 -5.32
C ALA A 12 19.38 27.79 -5.60
N ILE A 13 19.80 28.58 -4.60
CA ILE A 13 19.88 30.06 -4.71
C ILE A 13 21.31 30.60 -4.50
N THR A 14 22.28 29.72 -4.28
CA THR A 14 23.70 30.05 -4.08
C THR A 14 24.56 29.25 -5.05
N LYS A 15 25.82 29.67 -5.23
CA LYS A 15 26.79 28.92 -6.06
C LYS A 15 27.07 27.53 -5.49
N HIS A 16 27.25 27.42 -4.17
CA HIS A 16 27.46 26.13 -3.51
C HIS A 16 26.22 25.24 -3.63
N GLY A 17 25.03 25.81 -3.46
CA GLY A 17 23.77 25.10 -3.63
C GLY A 17 23.58 24.55 -5.04
N ILE A 18 24.04 25.23 -6.09
CA ILE A 18 24.00 24.68 -7.46
C ILE A 18 24.88 23.44 -7.57
N VAL A 19 26.08 23.45 -6.97
CA VAL A 19 26.99 22.28 -6.98
C VAL A 19 26.37 21.10 -6.22
N ILE A 20 25.78 21.35 -5.04
CA ILE A 20 25.07 20.32 -4.26
C ILE A 20 23.87 19.78 -5.06
N GLY A 21 23.09 20.68 -5.66
CA GLY A 21 21.90 20.33 -6.44
C GLY A 21 22.23 19.49 -7.67
N GLU A 22 23.33 19.79 -8.36
CA GLU A 22 23.78 18.99 -9.49
C GLU A 22 24.29 17.60 -9.06
N ARG A 23 24.97 17.50 -7.91
CA ARG A 23 25.36 16.19 -7.33
C ARG A 23 24.12 15.34 -7.03
N LEU A 24 23.10 15.95 -6.40
CA LEU A 24 21.83 15.27 -6.13
C LEU A 24 21.15 14.84 -7.42
N ARG A 25 21.03 15.74 -8.41
CA ARG A 25 20.39 15.44 -9.69
C ARG A 25 21.01 14.23 -10.38
N LYS A 26 22.35 14.17 -10.42
CA LYS A 26 23.09 13.02 -10.98
C LYS A 26 22.84 11.72 -10.21
N SER A 27 22.74 11.78 -8.88
CA SER A 27 22.53 10.60 -8.05
C SER A 27 21.08 10.10 -8.05
N LEU A 28 20.10 11.01 -8.16
CA LEU A 28 18.67 10.70 -8.12
C LEU A 28 18.12 10.30 -9.50
N GLY A 29 18.86 10.59 -10.59
CA GLY A 29 18.51 10.27 -11.96
C GLY A 29 17.47 11.24 -12.55
N THR A 30 16.27 11.28 -12.00
CA THR A 30 15.16 12.13 -12.47
C THR A 30 14.89 13.23 -11.45
N ALA A 31 15.44 14.42 -11.62
CA ALA A 31 15.16 15.56 -10.76
C ALA A 31 15.23 16.88 -11.52
N ASP A 32 14.27 17.76 -11.27
CA ASP A 32 14.26 19.11 -11.85
C ASP A 32 15.04 20.06 -10.93
N LEU A 33 16.08 20.71 -11.45
CA LEU A 33 16.92 21.66 -10.72
C LEU A 33 16.47 23.10 -11.01
N PHE A 34 15.92 23.77 -10.01
CA PHE A 34 15.51 25.16 -10.05
C PHE A 34 16.62 26.07 -9.51
N VAL A 35 17.08 27.02 -10.35
CA VAL A 35 18.16 27.94 -10.01
C VAL A 35 17.74 29.39 -10.18
N SER A 36 18.16 30.26 -9.27
CA SER A 36 17.88 31.70 -9.37
C SER A 36 18.38 32.29 -10.70
N LYS A 37 17.59 33.16 -11.34
CA LYS A 37 17.98 33.82 -12.60
C LYS A 37 19.34 34.53 -12.56
N LYS A 38 19.78 35.02 -11.40
CA LYS A 38 21.08 35.69 -11.24
C LYS A 38 22.27 34.74 -11.36
N LEU A 39 22.04 33.44 -11.25
CA LEU A 39 23.08 32.40 -11.26
C LEU A 39 22.88 31.40 -12.40
N SER A 40 22.01 31.69 -13.37
CA SER A 40 21.73 30.81 -14.52
C SER A 40 22.99 30.43 -15.28
N ASP A 41 23.92 31.37 -15.43
CA ASP A 41 25.17 31.17 -16.19
C ASP A 41 26.14 30.21 -15.51
N GLN A 42 25.90 29.90 -14.23
CA GLN A 42 26.69 28.94 -13.43
C GLN A 42 25.95 27.62 -13.24
N ALA A 43 24.75 27.47 -13.82
CA ALA A 43 23.92 26.28 -13.70
C ALA A 43 24.03 25.40 -14.97
N PRO A 44 23.74 24.09 -14.86
CA PRO A 44 23.51 23.24 -16.02
C PRO A 44 22.47 23.85 -16.98
N ALA A 45 22.66 23.67 -18.29
CA ALA A 45 21.84 24.31 -19.32
C ALA A 45 20.35 23.91 -19.28
N ASP A 46 20.03 22.74 -18.72
CA ASP A 46 18.67 22.22 -18.53
C ASP A 46 18.05 22.60 -17.18
N SER A 47 18.71 23.45 -16.40
CA SER A 47 18.16 23.97 -15.14
C SER A 47 16.95 24.86 -15.40
N LEU A 48 15.93 24.73 -14.55
CA LEU A 48 14.73 25.53 -14.59
C LEU A 48 14.96 26.87 -13.87
N SER A 49 14.38 27.93 -14.41
CA SER A 49 14.48 29.27 -13.81
C SER A 49 13.62 29.36 -12.55
N LEU A 50 14.23 29.76 -11.44
CA LEU A 50 13.55 30.07 -10.18
C LEU A 50 13.32 31.58 -10.06
N SER A 51 12.04 31.98 -9.98
CA SER A 51 11.69 33.36 -9.63
C SER A 51 12.02 33.63 -8.16
N LEU A 52 12.49 34.84 -7.86
CA LEU A 52 12.63 35.32 -6.49
C LEU A 52 11.76 36.59 -6.33
N PRO A 53 10.87 36.66 -5.31
CA PRO A 53 10.67 35.67 -4.25
C PRO A 53 10.04 34.35 -4.75
N MET A 54 10.42 33.24 -4.09
CA MET A 54 10.21 31.86 -4.55
C MET A 54 8.73 31.41 -4.50
N ASP A 55 7.90 32.17 -3.79
CA ASP A 55 6.50 31.89 -3.49
C ASP A 55 5.64 31.57 -4.73
N SER A 56 5.88 32.28 -5.84
CA SER A 56 5.14 32.07 -7.09
C SER A 56 5.44 30.69 -7.69
N THR A 57 6.72 30.34 -7.82
CA THR A 57 7.15 29.03 -8.32
C THR A 57 6.63 27.91 -7.43
N LEU A 58 6.67 28.08 -6.10
CA LEU A 58 6.18 27.05 -5.17
C LEU A 58 4.67 26.88 -5.23
N ARG A 59 3.88 27.95 -5.35
CA ARG A 59 2.42 27.82 -5.52
C ARG A 59 2.04 26.95 -6.73
N GLU A 60 2.81 27.05 -7.80
CA GLU A 60 2.56 26.27 -9.02
C GLU A 60 3.08 24.83 -8.90
N THR A 61 4.25 24.65 -8.29
CA THR A 61 4.98 23.38 -8.33
C THR A 61 4.75 22.46 -7.13
N PHE A 62 4.30 22.97 -5.98
CA PHE A 62 4.28 22.22 -4.72
C PHE A 62 3.51 20.89 -4.77
N THR A 63 2.42 20.81 -5.53
CA THR A 63 1.64 19.57 -5.65
C THR A 63 2.06 18.69 -6.83
N GLN A 64 3.00 19.16 -7.65
CA GLN A 64 3.47 18.48 -8.86
C GLN A 64 4.61 17.50 -8.59
N TYR A 65 5.24 17.54 -7.41
CA TYR A 65 6.37 16.68 -7.07
C TYR A 65 6.09 15.83 -5.82
N ASP A 66 6.71 14.67 -5.74
CA ASP A 66 6.69 13.83 -4.54
C ASP A 66 7.60 14.38 -3.44
N CYS A 67 8.73 14.98 -3.83
CA CYS A 67 9.72 15.51 -2.90
C CYS A 67 10.34 16.83 -3.37
N HIS A 68 10.32 17.83 -2.49
CA HIS A 68 11.00 19.11 -2.66
C HIS A 68 12.26 19.15 -1.79
N ILE A 69 13.41 19.40 -2.41
CA ILE A 69 14.73 19.47 -1.75
C ILE A 69 15.23 20.91 -1.85
N PHE A 70 15.28 21.60 -0.72
CA PHE A 70 15.71 22.98 -0.64
C PHE A 70 17.13 23.09 -0.10
N ILE A 71 18.04 23.71 -0.85
CA ILE A 71 19.43 23.93 -0.42
C ILE A 71 19.57 25.35 0.15
N ILE A 72 18.90 25.58 1.28
CA ILE A 72 18.79 26.87 1.98
C ILE A 72 18.57 26.62 3.49
N SER A 73 18.30 27.66 4.28
CA SER A 73 17.98 27.50 5.71
C SER A 73 16.56 26.98 5.95
N VAL A 74 16.41 26.09 6.92
CA VAL A 74 15.10 25.50 7.32
C VAL A 74 14.07 26.57 7.65
N GLY A 75 14.46 27.62 8.37
CA GLY A 75 13.55 28.70 8.74
C GLY A 75 12.95 29.46 7.56
N ALA A 76 13.69 29.57 6.44
CA ALA A 76 13.15 30.15 5.21
C ALA A 76 12.16 29.18 4.54
N VAL A 77 12.52 27.90 4.42
CA VAL A 77 11.65 26.86 3.84
C VAL A 77 10.30 26.80 4.56
N VAL A 78 10.31 26.70 5.90
CA VAL A 78 9.09 26.59 6.71
C VAL A 78 8.16 27.78 6.45
N ARG A 79 8.68 29.00 6.37
CA ARG A 79 7.87 30.20 6.09
C ARG A 79 7.27 30.19 4.68
N MET A 80 8.03 29.73 3.68
CA MET A 80 7.58 29.69 2.28
C MET A 80 6.51 28.60 2.06
N ILE A 81 6.64 27.44 2.69
CA ILE A 81 5.70 26.33 2.52
C ILE A 81 4.45 26.47 3.40
N ALA A 82 4.52 27.19 4.52
CA ALA A 82 3.41 27.31 5.48
C ALA A 82 2.06 27.68 4.84
N PRO A 83 1.96 28.63 3.87
CA PRO A 83 0.71 28.96 3.20
C PRO A 83 0.21 27.90 2.21
N LEU A 84 1.03 26.88 1.89
CA LEU A 84 0.75 25.83 0.92
C LEU A 84 0.31 24.51 1.56
N LEU A 85 0.54 24.36 2.87
CA LEU A 85 0.26 23.14 3.62
C LEU A 85 -1.25 22.89 3.68
N GLN A 86 -1.65 21.66 3.40
CA GLN A 86 -3.04 21.22 3.53
C GLN A 86 -3.16 20.17 4.63
N ASN A 87 -2.52 19.02 4.44
CA ASN A 87 -2.45 17.97 5.44
C ASN A 87 -1.42 16.89 5.06
N LYS A 88 -1.02 16.10 6.06
CA LYS A 88 -0.01 15.03 5.94
C LYS A 88 -0.27 13.95 4.89
N LYS A 89 -1.50 13.84 4.36
CA LYS A 89 -1.88 12.81 3.38
C LYS A 89 -1.60 13.23 1.95
N VAL A 90 -1.70 14.53 1.67
CA VAL A 90 -1.56 15.07 0.31
C VAL A 90 -0.30 15.90 0.14
N ASP A 91 0.21 16.50 1.22
CA ASP A 91 1.38 17.35 1.17
C ASP A 91 2.64 16.54 0.78
N PRO A 92 3.46 17.05 -0.15
CA PRO A 92 4.68 16.36 -0.59
C PRO A 92 5.72 16.29 0.54
N ALA A 93 6.75 15.46 0.36
CA ALA A 93 7.92 15.53 1.22
C ALA A 93 8.67 16.84 1.02
N VAL A 94 9.16 17.42 2.11
CA VAL A 94 10.06 18.57 2.08
C VAL A 94 11.33 18.25 2.84
N ILE A 95 12.46 18.39 2.18
CA ILE A 95 13.81 18.19 2.73
C ILE A 95 14.57 19.50 2.63
N CYS A 96 15.31 19.82 3.68
CA CYS A 96 16.24 20.94 3.68
C CYS A 96 17.68 20.44 3.77
N VAL A 97 18.56 20.95 2.92
CA VAL A 97 20.01 20.72 2.97
C VAL A 97 20.67 22.06 3.24
N ASP A 98 21.61 22.12 4.19
CA ASP A 98 22.34 23.36 4.45
C ASP A 98 23.33 23.68 3.32
N ASP A 99 23.77 24.94 3.21
CA ASP A 99 24.63 25.41 2.11
C ASP A 99 26.03 24.75 2.07
N LYS A 100 26.44 24.07 3.17
CA LYS A 100 27.66 23.25 3.21
C LYS A 100 27.40 21.76 2.99
N GLY A 101 26.13 21.35 2.86
CA GLY A 101 25.73 19.97 2.64
C GLY A 101 26.02 19.03 3.80
N LEU A 102 26.11 19.53 5.03
CA LEU A 102 26.44 18.74 6.23
C LEU A 102 25.25 17.90 6.73
N PHE A 103 24.04 18.42 6.55
CA PHE A 103 22.80 17.82 7.04
C PHE A 103 21.75 17.76 5.94
N SER A 104 20.99 16.67 5.90
CA SER A 104 19.71 16.59 5.17
C SER A 104 18.60 16.43 6.19
N ILE A 105 17.67 17.36 6.23
CA ILE A 105 16.70 17.52 7.32
C ILE A 105 15.30 17.25 6.77
N CYS A 106 14.59 16.27 7.33
CA CYS A 106 13.19 16.05 7.01
C CYS A 106 12.34 17.16 7.65
N VAL A 107 11.70 18.00 6.83
CA VAL A 107 10.88 19.13 7.29
C VAL A 107 9.40 18.79 7.29
N LEU A 108 8.92 18.04 6.28
CA LEU A 108 7.49 17.76 6.10
C LEU A 108 7.25 16.33 5.57
N SER A 109 6.09 15.76 5.94
CA SER A 109 5.55 14.50 5.43
C SER A 109 6.45 13.28 5.63
N GLY A 110 7.02 13.12 6.83
CA GLY A 110 7.97 12.06 7.17
C GLY A 110 7.53 10.62 6.83
N HIS A 111 6.31 10.23 7.22
CA HIS A 111 5.77 8.88 6.99
C HIS A 111 4.99 8.77 5.69
N VAL A 112 3.78 9.35 5.65
CA VAL A 112 2.84 9.12 4.55
C VAL A 112 3.42 9.60 3.22
N GLY A 113 3.95 10.82 3.18
CA GLY A 113 4.64 11.39 2.01
C GLY A 113 6.11 10.97 1.86
N ARG A 114 6.60 9.99 2.65
CA ARG A 114 7.93 9.38 2.52
C ARG A 114 9.12 10.31 2.79
N GLY A 115 8.90 11.44 3.49
CA GLY A 115 9.96 12.41 3.80
C GLY A 115 11.17 11.80 4.52
N ASN A 116 10.97 10.85 5.43
CA ASN A 116 12.06 10.18 6.13
C ASN A 116 12.89 9.31 5.17
N VAL A 117 12.22 8.57 4.29
CA VAL A 117 12.87 7.74 3.25
C VAL A 117 13.66 8.62 2.29
N PHE A 118 13.06 9.69 1.78
CA PHE A 118 13.76 10.62 0.89
C PHE A 118 14.94 11.29 1.58
N THR A 119 14.82 11.63 2.88
CA THR A 119 15.93 12.19 3.65
C THR A 119 17.12 11.23 3.70
N GLN A 120 16.88 9.93 3.90
CA GLN A 120 17.95 8.92 3.84
C GLN A 120 18.58 8.83 2.45
N ILE A 121 17.77 8.88 1.38
CA ILE A 121 18.26 8.85 -0.01
C ILE A 121 19.14 10.07 -0.30
N VAL A 122 18.67 11.27 0.05
CA VAL A 122 19.41 12.54 -0.12
C VAL A 122 20.70 12.51 0.69
N SER A 123 20.65 12.06 1.95
CA SER A 123 21.86 11.95 2.78
C SER A 123 22.88 10.96 2.24
N LYS A 124 22.43 9.82 1.72
CA LYS A 124 23.31 8.86 1.07
C LYS A 124 23.97 9.43 -0.18
N ALA A 125 23.22 10.17 -1.00
CA ALA A 125 23.73 10.81 -2.22
C ALA A 125 24.76 11.91 -1.94
N LEU A 126 24.60 12.63 -0.82
CA LEU A 126 25.51 13.69 -0.39
C LEU A 126 26.62 13.22 0.54
N GLU A 127 26.55 11.99 1.04
CA GLU A 127 27.40 11.45 2.10
C GLU A 127 27.37 12.33 3.35
N ASN A 128 26.16 12.71 3.79
CA ASN A 128 25.95 13.63 4.90
C ASN A 128 25.02 13.06 5.99
N THR A 129 24.79 13.83 7.05
CA THR A 129 24.01 13.37 8.21
C THR A 129 22.50 13.55 7.98
N PRO A 130 21.68 12.49 7.99
CA PRO A 130 20.23 12.63 7.98
C PRO A 130 19.73 13.10 9.34
N VAL A 131 18.85 14.10 9.35
CA VAL A 131 18.17 14.60 10.55
C VAL A 131 16.69 14.23 10.44
N ILE A 132 16.34 13.10 11.07
CA ILE A 132 14.97 12.58 11.19
C ILE A 132 14.56 12.66 12.66
N THR A 133 13.45 13.34 12.93
CA THR A 133 12.99 13.61 14.31
C THR A 133 11.69 12.92 14.66
N THR A 134 11.08 12.18 13.72
CA THR A 134 9.81 11.50 13.96
C THR A 134 10.00 10.43 15.04
N ALA A 135 9.21 10.53 16.12
CA ALA A 135 9.40 9.74 17.33
C ALA A 135 9.43 8.22 17.06
N SER A 136 8.57 7.74 16.17
CA SER A 136 8.52 6.32 15.82
C SER A 136 9.79 5.82 15.11
N ASP A 137 10.39 6.64 14.25
CA ASP A 137 11.63 6.31 13.53
C ASP A 137 12.82 6.35 14.46
N VAL A 138 12.88 7.36 15.34
CA VAL A 138 13.93 7.50 16.36
C VAL A 138 13.88 6.35 17.36
N ALA A 139 12.68 5.95 17.77
CA ALA A 139 12.47 4.80 18.66
C ALA A 139 12.59 3.44 17.93
N GLY A 140 12.60 3.44 16.59
CA GLY A 140 12.61 2.22 15.79
C GLY A 140 11.40 1.32 16.07
N THR A 141 10.23 1.91 16.29
CA THR A 141 8.95 1.22 16.59
C THR A 141 8.02 1.19 15.38
N LEU A 142 6.82 0.61 15.54
CA LEU A 142 5.82 0.48 14.47
C LEU A 142 5.24 1.86 14.08
N THR A 143 5.24 2.13 12.78
CA THR A 143 4.58 3.31 12.19
C THR A 143 3.18 2.94 11.73
N VAL A 144 2.19 3.13 12.62
CA VAL A 144 0.79 2.71 12.45
C VAL A 144 0.18 3.20 11.13
N ASP A 145 0.44 4.44 10.73
CA ASP A 145 -0.19 5.05 9.54
C ASP A 145 0.35 4.54 8.20
N ILE A 146 1.47 3.81 8.20
CA ILE A 146 2.07 3.22 6.99
C ILE A 146 2.35 1.71 7.14
N LEU A 147 1.87 1.09 8.22
CA LEU A 147 2.07 -0.34 8.49
C LEU A 147 1.53 -1.20 7.34
N GLY A 148 2.36 -2.13 6.85
CA GLY A 148 1.98 -3.03 5.75
C GLY A 148 1.94 -2.37 4.36
N ARG A 149 2.29 -1.09 4.23
CA ARG A 149 2.29 -0.37 2.94
C ARG A 149 3.08 -1.09 1.85
N ASP A 150 4.29 -1.55 2.17
CA ASP A 150 5.17 -2.22 1.20
C ASP A 150 4.68 -3.63 0.84
N LEU A 151 3.74 -4.17 1.63
CA LEU A 151 3.01 -5.41 1.37
C LEU A 151 1.67 -5.14 0.65
N GLY A 152 1.39 -3.89 0.28
CA GLY A 152 0.16 -3.48 -0.38
C GLY A 152 -1.07 -3.41 0.53
N TRP A 153 -0.90 -3.46 1.85
CA TRP A 153 -2.01 -3.35 2.79
C TRP A 153 -2.66 -1.97 2.70
N VAL A 154 -3.99 -1.92 2.83
CA VAL A 154 -4.75 -0.68 2.84
C VAL A 154 -5.24 -0.37 4.24
N LEU A 155 -5.09 0.87 4.68
CA LEU A 155 -5.69 1.34 5.92
C LEU A 155 -7.14 1.75 5.64
N GLU A 156 -8.11 1.03 6.24
CA GLU A 156 -9.54 1.19 5.94
C GLU A 156 -10.02 2.64 6.17
N ASP A 157 -9.60 3.23 7.28
CA ASP A 157 -9.92 4.60 7.64
C ASP A 157 -8.65 5.29 8.12
N GLN A 158 -8.19 6.27 7.35
CA GLN A 158 -6.93 6.96 7.59
C GLN A 158 -7.02 8.03 8.69
N ASP A 159 -8.22 8.30 9.22
CA ASP A 159 -8.45 9.30 10.26
C ASP A 159 -8.83 8.66 11.58
N ARG A 160 -9.70 7.64 11.55
CA ARG A 160 -10.22 6.99 12.75
C ARG A 160 -9.10 6.33 13.56
N ASN A 161 -8.91 6.83 14.78
CA ASN A 161 -7.97 6.33 15.78
C ASN A 161 -6.47 6.32 15.39
N VAL A 162 -6.09 6.64 14.14
CA VAL A 162 -4.70 6.52 13.67
C VAL A 162 -3.72 7.32 14.53
N THR A 163 -4.01 8.60 14.80
CA THR A 163 -3.17 9.44 15.66
C THR A 163 -3.07 8.90 17.09
N ARG A 164 -4.18 8.36 17.62
CA ARG A 164 -4.21 7.75 18.97
C ARG A 164 -3.39 6.47 19.02
N ALA A 165 -3.46 5.64 17.98
CA ALA A 165 -2.65 4.44 17.84
C ALA A 165 -1.16 4.74 17.70
N CYS A 166 -0.78 5.73 16.90
CA CYS A 166 0.61 6.20 16.84
C CYS A 166 1.11 6.60 18.23
N ALA A 167 0.32 7.37 18.97
CA ALA A 167 0.68 7.79 20.33
C ALA A 167 0.79 6.61 21.31
N ALA A 168 -0.13 5.64 21.23
CA ALA A 168 -0.12 4.44 22.07
C ALA A 168 1.17 3.61 21.86
N VAL A 169 1.55 3.38 20.60
CA VAL A 169 2.78 2.66 20.24
C VAL A 169 4.04 3.42 20.67
N VAL A 170 4.08 4.75 20.47
CA VAL A 170 5.24 5.58 20.87
C VAL A 170 5.39 5.65 22.39
N ASN A 171 4.27 5.66 23.14
CA ASN A 171 4.27 5.72 24.59
C ASN A 171 4.30 4.32 25.25
N GLU A 172 4.52 3.26 24.47
CA GLU A 172 4.61 1.87 24.96
C GLU A 172 3.41 1.45 25.81
N THR A 173 2.22 1.98 25.50
CA THR A 173 0.99 1.56 26.17
C THR A 173 0.55 0.18 25.69
N LYS A 174 -0.46 -0.39 26.34
CA LYS A 174 -0.92 -1.74 26.03
C LYS A 174 -1.70 -1.75 24.70
N VAL A 175 -1.03 -2.18 23.63
CA VAL A 175 -1.56 -2.30 22.27
C VAL A 175 -1.64 -3.79 21.91
N LEU A 176 -2.75 -4.23 21.32
CA LEU A 176 -2.82 -5.57 20.75
C LEU A 176 -2.90 -5.48 19.23
N PHE A 177 -1.99 -6.16 18.55
CA PHE A 177 -2.08 -6.38 17.12
C PHE A 177 -2.70 -7.75 16.84
N VAL A 178 -3.94 -7.74 16.36
CA VAL A 178 -4.65 -8.91 15.83
C VAL A 178 -4.39 -9.05 14.33
N GLN A 179 -3.89 -10.19 13.90
CA GLN A 179 -3.69 -10.51 12.48
C GLN A 179 -4.38 -11.83 12.12
N GLU A 180 -5.48 -11.75 11.37
CA GLU A 180 -6.24 -12.94 10.91
C GLU A 180 -5.82 -13.39 9.51
N CYS A 181 -5.15 -12.53 8.74
CA CYS A 181 -4.70 -12.81 7.38
C CYS A 181 -3.52 -11.92 6.95
N GLY A 182 -3.00 -12.16 5.74
CA GLY A 182 -1.91 -11.37 5.15
C GLY A 182 -0.52 -11.90 5.49
N GLU A 183 0.50 -11.15 5.09
CA GLU A 183 1.90 -11.52 5.26
C GLU A 183 2.35 -11.27 6.70
N SER A 184 3.16 -12.13 7.31
CA SER A 184 3.63 -11.98 8.71
C SER A 184 5.01 -11.33 8.84
N ASP A 185 5.59 -10.85 7.74
CA ASP A 185 6.89 -10.15 7.68
C ASP A 185 6.78 -8.61 7.61
N TRP A 186 5.61 -8.04 7.92
CA TRP A 186 5.42 -6.60 8.14
C TRP A 186 6.33 -6.01 9.23
N TRP A 187 6.88 -6.87 10.09
CA TRP A 187 7.92 -6.52 11.06
C TRP A 187 9.07 -7.54 11.00
N PRO A 188 10.35 -7.10 11.11
CA PRO A 188 11.49 -8.00 11.05
C PRO A 188 11.33 -9.17 12.01
N LYS A 189 11.37 -10.39 11.49
CA LYS A 189 11.07 -11.61 12.26
C LYS A 189 12.08 -11.85 13.38
N ASP A 190 13.33 -11.45 13.15
CA ASP A 190 14.44 -11.49 14.09
C ASP A 190 14.38 -10.43 15.20
N LYS A 191 13.42 -9.50 15.14
CA LYS A 191 13.21 -8.49 16.19
C LYS A 191 11.99 -8.83 17.04
N PRO A 192 12.06 -8.62 18.37
CA PRO A 192 10.85 -8.62 19.19
C PRO A 192 9.91 -7.51 18.70
N LEU A 193 8.62 -7.67 18.99
CA LEU A 193 7.67 -6.58 18.80
C LEU A 193 8.03 -5.40 19.70
N PRO A 194 7.65 -4.16 19.33
CA PRO A 194 7.90 -3.01 20.18
C PRO A 194 7.30 -3.20 21.59
N PRO A 195 7.93 -2.61 22.63
CA PRO A 195 7.37 -2.64 23.98
C PRO A 195 5.91 -2.17 24.00
N GLY A 196 5.08 -2.86 24.79
CA GLY A 196 3.64 -2.59 24.89
C GLY A 196 2.79 -3.22 23.77
N VAL A 197 3.40 -3.72 22.69
CA VAL A 197 2.67 -4.35 21.57
C VAL A 197 2.62 -5.88 21.75
N GLU A 198 1.42 -6.39 22.02
CA GLU A 198 1.09 -7.81 22.03
C GLU A 198 0.56 -8.27 20.65
N TYR A 199 0.55 -9.58 20.41
CA TYR A 199 0.11 -10.16 19.13
C TYR A 199 -0.91 -11.28 19.34
N SER A 200 -1.90 -11.36 18.46
CA SER A 200 -2.90 -12.43 18.42
C SER A 200 -3.28 -12.75 16.97
N THR A 201 -3.67 -13.99 16.71
CA THR A 201 -4.21 -14.41 15.40
C THR A 201 -5.74 -14.46 15.37
N SER A 202 -6.39 -14.13 16.49
CA SER A 202 -7.84 -14.21 16.64
C SER A 202 -8.38 -12.94 17.27
N LEU A 203 -9.29 -12.28 16.56
CA LEU A 203 -10.03 -11.13 17.07
C LEU A 203 -10.97 -11.54 18.21
N GLU A 204 -11.46 -12.77 18.18
CA GLU A 204 -12.48 -13.28 19.08
C GLU A 204 -11.89 -13.56 20.47
N ALA A 205 -10.57 -13.76 20.54
CA ALA A 205 -9.81 -13.85 21.79
C ALA A 205 -9.45 -12.47 22.37
N ALA A 206 -9.61 -11.39 21.60
CA ALA A 206 -9.22 -10.04 22.03
C ALA A 206 -10.34 -9.39 22.85
N ASP A 207 -10.03 -9.00 24.08
CA ASP A 207 -10.87 -8.13 24.89
C ASP A 207 -10.47 -6.66 24.66
N PRO A 208 -11.28 -5.86 23.94
CA PRO A 208 -10.91 -4.50 23.55
C PRO A 208 -10.79 -3.55 24.75
N GLU A 209 -11.32 -3.89 25.92
CA GLU A 209 -11.26 -3.05 27.13
C GLU A 209 -9.93 -3.22 27.89
N LYS A 210 -9.16 -4.27 27.60
CA LYS A 210 -7.84 -4.50 28.20
C LYS A 210 -6.72 -3.72 27.54
N TYR A 211 -6.96 -3.16 26.36
CA TYR A 211 -5.94 -2.50 25.54
C TYR A 211 -6.33 -1.04 25.31
N GLU A 212 -5.33 -0.16 25.31
CA GLU A 212 -5.51 1.24 24.93
C GLU A 212 -6.09 1.31 23.51
N ILE A 213 -5.59 0.47 22.62
CA ILE A 213 -6.05 0.39 21.23
C ILE A 213 -5.70 -0.95 20.59
N LEU A 214 -6.50 -1.36 19.60
CA LEU A 214 -6.26 -2.53 18.77
C LEU A 214 -5.73 -2.10 17.39
N LEU A 215 -4.75 -2.84 16.88
CA LEU A 215 -4.39 -2.87 15.46
C LEU A 215 -4.97 -4.16 14.89
N ILE A 216 -5.75 -4.11 13.81
CA ILE A 216 -6.46 -5.28 13.29
C ILE A 216 -6.15 -5.44 11.80
N ALA A 217 -5.47 -6.51 11.41
CA ALA A 217 -5.27 -6.89 10.01
C ALA A 217 -6.22 -8.05 9.66
N THR A 218 -7.23 -7.76 8.85
CA THR A 218 -8.30 -8.72 8.51
C THR A 218 -8.92 -8.40 7.15
N ASP A 219 -9.47 -9.41 6.49
CA ASP A 219 -10.27 -9.26 5.27
C ASP A 219 -11.78 -9.22 5.54
N ARG A 220 -12.21 -9.27 6.81
CA ARG A 220 -13.63 -9.17 7.21
C ARG A 220 -14.17 -7.75 7.07
N SER A 221 -15.19 -7.52 6.24
CA SER A 221 -15.80 -6.19 6.06
C SER A 221 -16.86 -5.83 7.12
N ASN A 222 -17.33 -6.80 7.90
CA ASN A 222 -18.45 -6.63 8.83
C ASN A 222 -18.05 -6.41 10.30
N ILE A 223 -16.79 -6.03 10.57
CA ILE A 223 -16.30 -5.83 11.95
C ILE A 223 -17.11 -4.78 12.70
N LYS A 224 -17.54 -3.70 12.02
CA LYS A 224 -18.37 -2.66 12.63
C LYS A 224 -19.69 -3.19 13.16
N GLN A 225 -20.31 -4.13 12.45
CA GLN A 225 -21.61 -4.72 12.79
C GLN A 225 -21.47 -5.84 13.82
N THR A 226 -20.46 -6.71 13.65
CA THR A 226 -20.28 -7.90 14.49
C THR A 226 -19.53 -7.61 15.79
N HIS A 227 -18.61 -6.65 15.78
CA HIS A 227 -17.70 -6.33 16.89
C HIS A 227 -17.60 -4.80 17.09
N PRO A 228 -18.70 -4.10 17.41
CA PRO A 228 -18.72 -2.64 17.46
C PRO A 228 -17.73 -2.05 18.48
N LYS A 229 -17.48 -2.73 19.61
CA LYS A 229 -16.48 -2.29 20.60
C LYS A 229 -15.06 -2.34 20.03
N HIS A 230 -14.69 -3.46 19.39
CA HIS A 230 -13.40 -3.60 18.72
C HIS A 230 -13.25 -2.58 17.59
N TYR A 231 -14.28 -2.43 16.75
CA TYR A 231 -14.27 -1.43 15.68
C TYR A 231 -14.02 -0.03 16.25
N ASN A 232 -14.76 0.41 17.27
CA ASN A 232 -14.59 1.74 17.83
C ASN A 232 -13.21 1.96 18.48
N ASN A 233 -12.57 0.91 19.02
CA ASN A 233 -11.26 0.96 19.66
C ASN A 233 -10.10 0.43 18.78
N SER A 234 -10.20 0.55 17.45
CA SER A 234 -9.17 -0.02 16.56
C SER A 234 -8.72 0.90 15.43
N VAL A 235 -7.58 0.53 14.84
CA VAL A 235 -7.16 0.86 13.48
C VAL A 235 -7.19 -0.44 12.66
N ILE A 236 -7.82 -0.42 11.48
CA ILE A 236 -8.04 -1.63 10.67
C ILE A 236 -7.22 -1.55 9.37
N TYR A 237 -6.46 -2.61 9.11
CA TYR A 237 -5.70 -2.84 7.90
C TYR A 237 -6.36 -3.94 7.07
N ARG A 238 -6.27 -3.80 5.76
CA ARG A 238 -6.80 -4.71 4.73
C ARG A 238 -5.62 -5.32 3.96
N PRO A 239 -5.08 -6.45 4.43
CA PRO A 239 -4.10 -7.21 3.67
C PRO A 239 -4.70 -7.73 2.35
N LYS A 240 -3.86 -7.87 1.32
CA LYS A 240 -4.23 -8.41 0.00
C LYS A 240 -4.31 -9.94 0.04
N SER A 241 -5.23 -10.47 0.83
CA SER A 241 -5.35 -11.90 1.16
C SER A 241 -6.27 -12.70 0.24
N LEU A 242 -7.08 -12.05 -0.61
CA LEU A 242 -8.14 -12.72 -1.38
C LEU A 242 -7.82 -12.83 -2.88
N ILE A 243 -8.11 -14.00 -3.44
CA ILE A 243 -8.06 -14.27 -4.88
C ILE A 243 -9.47 -14.60 -5.37
N LEU A 244 -9.92 -13.86 -6.38
CA LEU A 244 -11.24 -14.06 -6.99
C LEU A 244 -11.10 -14.87 -8.26
N GLY A 245 -11.57 -16.11 -8.25
CA GLY A 245 -11.65 -16.92 -9.46
C GLY A 245 -12.91 -16.61 -10.24
N LEU A 246 -12.76 -16.25 -11.51
CA LEU A 246 -13.82 -15.77 -12.38
C LEU A 246 -14.00 -16.67 -13.61
N GLY A 247 -15.25 -16.97 -13.93
CA GLY A 247 -15.67 -17.53 -15.20
C GLY A 247 -16.86 -16.76 -15.75
N CYS A 248 -16.96 -16.57 -17.05
CA CYS A 248 -18.07 -15.81 -17.64
C CYS A 248 -18.32 -16.21 -19.10
N ASP A 249 -19.51 -15.85 -19.61
CA ASP A 249 -19.74 -15.81 -21.05
C ASP A 249 -18.82 -14.75 -21.70
N ARG A 250 -18.53 -14.90 -22.99
CA ARG A 250 -17.64 -13.98 -23.71
C ARG A 250 -18.24 -12.59 -23.88
N ASP A 251 -17.42 -11.54 -23.83
CA ASP A 251 -17.83 -10.14 -23.95
C ASP A 251 -18.87 -9.74 -22.90
N ILE A 252 -18.69 -10.20 -21.66
CA ILE A 252 -19.49 -9.73 -20.52
C ILE A 252 -19.16 -8.26 -20.24
N SER A 253 -20.15 -7.47 -19.80
CA SER A 253 -19.90 -6.05 -19.53
C SER A 253 -19.11 -5.87 -18.22
N PHE A 254 -18.28 -4.81 -18.16
CA PHE A 254 -17.57 -4.42 -16.95
C PHE A 254 -18.51 -4.33 -15.74
N GLU A 255 -19.67 -3.69 -15.89
CA GLU A 255 -20.62 -3.49 -14.79
C GLU A 255 -21.25 -4.80 -14.29
N ASP A 256 -21.50 -5.77 -15.18
CA ASP A 256 -22.01 -7.08 -14.75
C ASP A 256 -20.98 -7.84 -13.93
N VAL A 257 -19.69 -7.79 -14.33
CA VAL A 257 -18.62 -8.44 -13.56
C VAL A 257 -18.39 -7.70 -12.24
N ARG A 258 -18.32 -6.37 -12.28
CA ARG A 258 -18.16 -5.52 -11.09
C ARG A 258 -19.26 -5.85 -10.09
N SER A 259 -20.52 -5.74 -10.49
CA SER A 259 -21.66 -5.96 -9.59
C SER A 259 -21.64 -7.38 -9.00
N GLY A 260 -21.32 -8.40 -9.80
CA GLY A 260 -21.24 -9.77 -9.30
C GLY A 260 -20.13 -9.99 -8.27
N ILE A 261 -18.97 -9.34 -8.46
CA ILE A 261 -17.88 -9.37 -7.48
C ILE A 261 -18.31 -8.69 -6.17
N MET A 262 -18.84 -7.46 -6.22
CA MET A 262 -19.24 -6.76 -5.00
C MET A 262 -20.35 -7.49 -4.26
N THR A 263 -21.39 -7.97 -4.96
CA THR A 263 -22.44 -8.78 -4.33
C THR A 263 -21.86 -10.02 -3.65
N THR A 264 -20.95 -10.74 -4.32
CA THR A 264 -20.34 -11.94 -3.74
C THR A 264 -19.48 -11.60 -2.51
N LEU A 265 -18.71 -10.51 -2.53
CA LEU A 265 -17.91 -10.09 -1.39
C LEU A 265 -18.79 -9.64 -0.21
N ASP A 266 -19.80 -8.80 -0.47
CA ASP A 266 -20.69 -8.26 0.55
C ASP A 266 -21.49 -9.37 1.26
N GLU A 267 -22.07 -10.30 0.50
CA GLU A 267 -22.82 -11.44 1.05
C GLU A 267 -21.96 -12.35 1.94
N ASN A 268 -20.65 -12.38 1.70
CA ASN A 268 -19.71 -13.19 2.45
C ASN A 268 -18.88 -12.37 3.46
N ASN A 269 -19.23 -11.09 3.67
CA ASN A 269 -18.57 -10.18 4.60
C ASN A 269 -17.06 -10.03 4.37
N LEU A 270 -16.64 -9.99 3.10
CA LEU A 270 -15.25 -9.82 2.68
C LEU A 270 -15.01 -8.41 2.16
N SER A 271 -13.85 -7.85 2.45
CA SER A 271 -13.45 -6.52 2.00
C SER A 271 -12.95 -6.56 0.57
N LEU A 272 -13.47 -5.67 -0.28
CA LEU A 272 -12.95 -5.40 -1.62
C LEU A 272 -11.48 -4.97 -1.58
N GLU A 273 -11.08 -4.23 -0.55
CA GLU A 273 -9.70 -3.77 -0.38
C GLU A 273 -8.72 -4.91 -0.09
N SER A 274 -9.21 -6.09 0.31
CA SER A 274 -8.39 -7.28 0.54
C SER A 274 -8.19 -8.15 -0.69
N VAL A 275 -8.79 -7.79 -1.83
CA VAL A 275 -8.57 -8.50 -3.10
C VAL A 275 -7.19 -8.14 -3.64
N ARG A 276 -6.40 -9.18 -3.91
CA ARG A 276 -5.09 -9.10 -4.57
C ARG A 276 -5.19 -9.24 -6.07
N ALA A 277 -5.94 -10.25 -6.51
CA ALA A 277 -5.98 -10.67 -7.90
C ALA A 277 -7.34 -11.22 -8.30
N ILE A 278 -7.61 -11.12 -9.60
CA ILE A 278 -8.60 -11.94 -10.28
C ILE A 278 -7.88 -13.05 -11.04
N ALA A 279 -8.48 -14.24 -11.09
CA ALA A 279 -7.90 -15.42 -11.71
C ALA A 279 -8.91 -16.08 -12.67
N SER A 280 -8.46 -16.53 -13.84
CA SER A 280 -9.30 -17.24 -14.79
C SER A 280 -8.51 -18.25 -15.62
N ILE A 281 -9.16 -18.83 -16.63
CA ILE A 281 -8.50 -19.67 -17.63
C ILE A 281 -7.73 -18.82 -18.66
N ASP A 282 -6.62 -19.32 -19.20
CA ASP A 282 -5.78 -18.68 -20.23
C ASP A 282 -6.55 -18.20 -21.47
N ARG A 283 -7.57 -18.95 -21.90
CA ARG A 283 -8.47 -18.53 -22.98
C ARG A 283 -9.20 -17.22 -22.69
N LYS A 284 -9.17 -16.71 -21.46
CA LYS A 284 -9.80 -15.45 -21.03
C LYS A 284 -8.80 -14.30 -20.83
N HIS A 285 -7.53 -14.45 -21.19
CA HIS A 285 -6.48 -13.42 -21.02
C HIS A 285 -6.80 -12.07 -21.70
N ASP A 286 -7.62 -12.08 -22.75
CA ASP A 286 -8.10 -10.94 -23.54
C ASP A 286 -9.53 -10.51 -23.19
N GLU A 287 -10.14 -11.04 -22.12
CA GLU A 287 -11.48 -10.61 -21.70
C GLU A 287 -11.45 -9.15 -21.23
N ARG A 288 -12.02 -8.27 -22.04
CA ARG A 288 -11.99 -6.82 -21.82
C ARG A 288 -12.48 -6.40 -20.43
N ALA A 289 -13.57 -6.98 -19.94
CA ALA A 289 -14.08 -6.65 -18.61
C ALA A 289 -13.10 -7.02 -17.47
N PHE A 290 -12.32 -8.09 -17.63
CA PHE A 290 -11.32 -8.51 -16.64
C PHE A 290 -10.10 -7.59 -16.67
N LEU A 291 -9.65 -7.20 -17.86
CA LEU A 291 -8.56 -6.24 -18.02
C LEU A 291 -8.93 -4.86 -17.44
N GLU A 292 -10.15 -4.38 -17.73
CA GLU A 292 -10.67 -3.12 -17.17
C GLU A 292 -10.76 -3.18 -15.63
N LEU A 293 -11.19 -4.31 -15.06
CA LEU A 293 -11.21 -4.51 -13.60
C LEU A 293 -9.80 -4.51 -13.00
N ALA A 294 -8.89 -5.28 -13.57
CA ALA A 294 -7.50 -5.35 -13.12
C ALA A 294 -6.86 -3.96 -13.11
N GLN A 295 -7.09 -3.16 -14.16
CA GLN A 295 -6.62 -1.78 -14.22
C GLN A 295 -7.33 -0.88 -13.20
N ALA A 296 -8.66 -0.93 -13.09
CA ALA A 296 -9.44 -0.05 -12.22
C ALA A 296 -9.08 -0.23 -10.74
N PHE A 297 -8.85 -1.47 -10.32
CA PHE A 297 -8.55 -1.82 -8.92
C PHE A 297 -7.06 -2.05 -8.65
N GLN A 298 -6.20 -1.97 -9.68
CA GLN A 298 -4.78 -2.31 -9.60
C GLN A 298 -4.56 -3.74 -9.09
N TRP A 299 -5.40 -4.67 -9.55
CA TRP A 299 -5.29 -6.08 -9.24
C TRP A 299 -4.42 -6.81 -10.25
N GLU A 300 -3.75 -7.86 -9.80
CA GLU A 300 -3.12 -8.81 -10.71
C GLU A 300 -4.22 -9.55 -11.50
N PHE A 301 -3.99 -9.82 -12.79
CA PHE A 301 -4.84 -10.71 -13.57
C PHE A 301 -4.09 -12.00 -13.90
N LEU A 302 -4.43 -13.05 -13.18
CA LEU A 302 -3.84 -14.37 -13.33
C LEU A 302 -4.64 -15.20 -14.32
N THR A 303 -3.95 -15.92 -15.20
CA THR A 303 -4.59 -16.89 -16.08
C THR A 303 -3.83 -18.20 -16.08
N PHE A 304 -4.57 -19.30 -16.16
CA PHE A 304 -4.01 -20.64 -16.05
C PHE A 304 -4.47 -21.54 -17.21
N PRO A 305 -3.60 -22.40 -17.75
CA PRO A 305 -4.00 -23.41 -18.72
C PRO A 305 -5.04 -24.38 -18.17
N ALA A 306 -5.92 -24.87 -19.04
CA ALA A 306 -6.94 -25.88 -18.69
C ALA A 306 -6.34 -27.09 -17.97
N SER A 307 -5.17 -27.56 -18.41
CA SER A 307 -4.48 -28.72 -17.83
C SER A 307 -4.00 -28.51 -16.39
N GLU A 308 -3.70 -27.27 -16.01
CA GLU A 308 -3.35 -26.93 -14.62
C GLU A 308 -4.61 -26.87 -13.77
N LEU A 309 -5.64 -26.18 -14.27
CA LEU A 309 -6.93 -26.06 -13.58
C LEU A 309 -7.58 -27.42 -13.31
N ASP A 310 -7.47 -28.37 -14.24
CA ASP A 310 -8.05 -29.70 -14.06
C ASP A 310 -7.34 -30.55 -12.99
N ARG A 311 -6.07 -30.26 -12.67
CA ARG A 311 -5.32 -30.94 -11.60
C ARG A 311 -5.65 -30.44 -10.19
N VAL A 312 -6.33 -29.28 -10.09
CA VAL A 312 -6.61 -28.65 -8.81
C VAL A 312 -7.53 -29.52 -7.95
N THR A 313 -7.10 -29.76 -6.72
CA THR A 313 -7.89 -30.39 -5.66
C THR A 313 -8.75 -29.36 -4.93
N GLY A 314 -9.73 -29.77 -4.11
CA GLY A 314 -10.56 -28.82 -3.36
C GLY A 314 -11.72 -28.16 -4.13
N ILE A 315 -11.91 -28.50 -5.42
CA ILE A 315 -13.11 -28.12 -6.20
C ILE A 315 -14.34 -28.76 -5.55
N VAL A 316 -15.33 -27.94 -5.20
CA VAL A 316 -16.57 -28.40 -4.55
C VAL A 316 -17.77 -28.39 -5.49
N SER A 317 -17.75 -27.56 -6.54
CA SER A 317 -18.85 -27.40 -7.49
C SER A 317 -18.37 -27.62 -8.93
N PRO A 318 -18.32 -28.86 -9.45
CA PRO A 318 -17.98 -29.11 -10.84
C PRO A 318 -19.00 -28.48 -11.82
N SER A 319 -18.61 -28.32 -13.08
CA SER A 319 -19.39 -27.69 -14.15
C SER A 319 -19.30 -28.51 -15.43
N ALA A 320 -20.43 -29.13 -15.82
CA ALA A 320 -20.53 -29.85 -17.10
C ALA A 320 -20.25 -28.95 -18.31
N MET A 321 -20.62 -27.65 -18.22
CA MET A 321 -20.32 -26.68 -19.26
C MET A 321 -18.81 -26.42 -19.38
N ALA A 322 -18.11 -26.28 -18.26
CA ALA A 322 -16.67 -26.07 -18.24
C ALA A 322 -15.94 -27.31 -18.79
N MET A 323 -16.33 -28.52 -18.36
CA MET A 323 -15.78 -29.76 -18.92
C MET A 323 -15.96 -29.84 -20.43
N LYS A 324 -17.15 -29.48 -20.94
CA LYS A 324 -17.45 -29.53 -22.38
C LYS A 324 -16.66 -28.51 -23.21
N HIS A 325 -16.43 -27.30 -22.68
CA HIS A 325 -15.91 -26.18 -23.49
C HIS A 325 -14.41 -25.96 -23.32
N VAL A 326 -13.91 -26.24 -22.12
CA VAL A 326 -12.55 -25.87 -21.71
C VAL A 326 -11.86 -26.98 -20.91
N GLU A 327 -12.43 -28.18 -20.89
CA GLU A 327 -11.78 -29.39 -20.35
C GLU A 327 -11.31 -29.26 -18.90
N THR A 328 -12.04 -28.50 -18.08
CA THR A 328 -11.79 -28.40 -16.64
C THR A 328 -13.07 -28.55 -15.83
N ARG A 329 -12.94 -29.14 -14.63
CA ARG A 329 -14.05 -29.38 -13.71
C ARG A 329 -14.71 -28.07 -13.25
N SER A 330 -13.97 -26.98 -13.08
CA SER A 330 -14.54 -25.68 -12.70
C SER A 330 -13.53 -24.55 -12.90
N VAL A 331 -13.76 -23.63 -13.84
CA VAL A 331 -12.82 -22.52 -14.10
C VAL A 331 -12.68 -21.62 -12.87
N SER A 332 -13.79 -21.12 -12.31
CA SER A 332 -13.75 -20.15 -11.21
C SER A 332 -13.14 -20.74 -9.94
N GLU A 333 -13.53 -21.95 -9.54
CA GLU A 333 -12.98 -22.56 -8.31
C GLU A 333 -11.52 -22.94 -8.46
N ALA A 334 -11.14 -23.61 -9.55
CA ALA A 334 -9.77 -24.04 -9.77
C ALA A 334 -8.82 -22.83 -9.88
N ALA A 335 -9.24 -21.77 -10.58
CA ALA A 335 -8.42 -20.57 -10.73
C ALA A 335 -8.24 -19.81 -9.41
N ALA A 336 -9.29 -19.74 -8.56
CA ALA A 336 -9.19 -19.15 -7.23
C ALA A 336 -8.18 -19.91 -6.35
N LEU A 337 -8.32 -21.24 -6.29
CA LEU A 337 -7.49 -22.13 -5.47
C LEU A 337 -6.02 -22.10 -5.91
N LEU A 338 -5.78 -22.23 -7.22
CA LEU A 338 -4.43 -22.21 -7.79
C LEU A 338 -3.77 -20.84 -7.60
N GLY A 339 -4.50 -19.75 -7.85
CA GLY A 339 -3.97 -18.39 -7.65
C GLY A 339 -3.70 -18.05 -6.18
N ALA A 340 -4.43 -18.65 -5.24
CA ALA A 340 -4.19 -18.48 -3.81
C ALA A 340 -3.15 -19.45 -3.24
N GLY A 341 -2.81 -20.52 -3.96
CA GLY A 341 -1.91 -21.57 -3.46
C GLY A 341 -2.52 -22.37 -2.30
N THR A 342 -3.82 -22.68 -2.36
CA THR A 342 -4.54 -23.42 -1.32
C THR A 342 -5.50 -24.43 -1.92
N ASP A 343 -5.94 -25.40 -1.11
CA ASP A 343 -6.98 -26.39 -1.43
C ASP A 343 -8.36 -26.02 -0.84
N PHE A 344 -8.46 -24.87 -0.17
CA PHE A 344 -9.67 -24.45 0.55
C PHE A 344 -10.31 -23.20 -0.06
N LEU A 345 -11.58 -23.33 -0.48
CA LEU A 345 -12.42 -22.21 -0.87
C LEU A 345 -13.09 -21.59 0.36
N ILE A 346 -13.13 -20.26 0.41
CA ILE A 346 -14.01 -19.54 1.35
C ILE A 346 -15.41 -19.45 0.77
N VAL A 347 -15.49 -19.13 -0.51
CA VAL A 347 -16.75 -19.01 -1.24
C VAL A 347 -16.70 -19.96 -2.43
N PRO A 348 -17.46 -21.07 -2.37
CA PRO A 348 -17.72 -21.93 -3.53
C PRO A 348 -18.31 -21.14 -4.70
N LYS A 349 -18.29 -21.74 -5.90
CA LYS A 349 -18.81 -21.14 -7.12
C LYS A 349 -20.23 -20.58 -6.94
N ARG A 350 -20.37 -19.27 -7.03
CA ARG A 350 -21.65 -18.54 -7.13
C ARG A 350 -21.89 -18.14 -8.56
N LYS A 351 -23.06 -18.49 -9.09
CA LYS A 351 -23.54 -17.98 -10.38
C LYS A 351 -24.19 -16.63 -10.15
N TYR A 352 -23.90 -15.68 -11.03
CA TYR A 352 -24.44 -14.35 -10.99
C TYR A 352 -24.94 -13.92 -12.37
N LYS A 353 -26.08 -13.25 -12.39
CA LYS A 353 -26.63 -12.51 -13.52
C LYS A 353 -27.27 -11.25 -12.98
N ARG A 354 -26.87 -10.08 -13.49
CA ARG A 354 -27.44 -8.80 -13.03
C ARG A 354 -28.90 -8.65 -13.42
N THR A 355 -29.23 -8.99 -14.67
CA THR A 355 -30.60 -9.10 -15.20
C THR A 355 -30.78 -10.44 -15.92
N PRO A 356 -32.01 -10.89 -16.22
CA PRO A 356 -32.24 -12.13 -16.97
C PRO A 356 -31.53 -12.18 -18.33
N GLU A 357 -31.40 -11.03 -19.00
CA GLU A 357 -30.75 -10.82 -20.30
C GLU A 357 -29.22 -10.68 -20.18
N SER A 358 -28.70 -10.47 -18.97
CA SER A 358 -27.27 -10.34 -18.73
C SER A 358 -26.55 -11.67 -18.95
N LYS A 359 -25.28 -11.55 -19.35
CA LYS A 359 -24.37 -12.68 -19.51
C LYS A 359 -24.06 -13.33 -18.16
N ASN A 360 -23.78 -14.64 -18.19
CA ASN A 360 -23.46 -15.38 -16.98
C ASN A 360 -22.08 -15.02 -16.46
N LEU A 361 -22.00 -14.84 -15.14
CA LEU A 361 -20.77 -14.76 -14.37
C LEU A 361 -20.76 -15.88 -13.33
N THR A 362 -19.60 -16.42 -13.05
CA THR A 362 -19.33 -17.28 -11.90
C THR A 362 -18.16 -16.73 -11.11
N VAL A 363 -18.34 -16.58 -9.81
CA VAL A 363 -17.33 -16.10 -8.87
C VAL A 363 -17.06 -17.18 -7.83
N ALA A 364 -15.80 -17.46 -7.53
CA ALA A 364 -15.36 -18.24 -6.39
C ALA A 364 -14.24 -17.47 -5.68
N ILE A 365 -14.08 -17.67 -4.37
CA ILE A 365 -13.10 -16.93 -3.57
C ILE A 365 -12.27 -17.90 -2.74
N ALA A 366 -10.95 -17.76 -2.84
CA ALA A 366 -9.97 -18.42 -1.98
C ALA A 366 -9.15 -17.36 -1.25
N ARG A 367 -8.64 -17.72 -0.07
CA ARG A 367 -7.70 -16.89 0.70
C ARG A 367 -6.33 -17.49 0.65
N ILE A 368 -5.34 -16.63 0.43
CA ILE A 368 -3.93 -16.98 0.48
C ILE A 368 -3.62 -17.51 1.89
N PRO A 369 -2.99 -18.69 2.03
CA PRO A 369 -2.64 -19.25 3.33
C PRO A 369 -1.88 -18.25 4.21
N PHE A 370 -2.39 -18.06 5.42
CA PHE A 370 -1.76 -17.22 6.43
C PHE A 370 -0.86 -18.08 7.32
N LEU A 371 0.42 -17.74 7.38
CA LEU A 371 1.39 -18.34 8.29
C LEU A 371 1.66 -17.36 9.45
N PRO A 372 1.17 -17.67 10.67
CA PRO A 372 1.39 -16.84 11.85
C PRO A 372 2.86 -16.57 12.12
N ARG A 373 3.15 -15.40 12.71
CA ARG A 373 4.52 -14.97 13.01
C ARG A 373 5.30 -16.00 13.84
N GLU A 374 4.67 -16.60 14.84
CA GLU A 374 5.30 -17.59 15.75
C GLU A 374 5.70 -18.88 15.02
N GLU A 375 4.84 -19.40 14.15
CA GLU A 375 5.11 -20.62 13.38
C GLU A 375 6.27 -20.42 12.39
N VAL A 376 6.40 -19.22 11.83
CA VAL A 376 7.51 -18.90 10.92
C VAL A 376 8.85 -18.83 11.65
N LEU A 377 8.87 -18.42 12.92
CA LEU A 377 10.10 -18.42 13.73
C LEU A 377 10.57 -19.86 13.98
N ILE A 378 9.65 -20.73 14.38
CA ILE A 378 9.93 -22.15 14.64
C ILE A 378 10.44 -22.86 13.37
N ALA A 379 9.81 -22.61 12.21
CA ALA A 379 10.22 -23.21 10.94
C ALA A 379 11.65 -22.83 10.51
N LYS A 380 12.14 -21.64 10.89
CA LYS A 380 13.51 -21.20 10.57
C LYS A 380 14.56 -21.79 11.50
N GLU A 381 14.22 -22.02 12.76
CA GLU A 381 15.12 -22.69 13.71
C GLU A 381 15.34 -24.15 13.29
N ALA A 382 14.28 -24.84 12.84
CA ALA A 382 14.35 -26.21 12.34
C ALA A 382 15.19 -26.40 11.05
N ILE A 383 15.38 -25.35 10.25
CA ILE A 383 16.24 -25.36 9.04
C ILE A 383 17.71 -25.07 9.39
N ARG A 384 17.97 -24.45 10.55
CA ARG A 384 19.32 -24.12 11.04
C ARG A 384 19.92 -25.19 11.95
N SER A 385 19.10 -26.08 12.50
CA SER A 385 19.50 -27.32 13.18
C SER A 385 19.68 -28.46 12.20
#